data_AF-A0A9D5ZM21-F1
#
_entry.id   AF-A0A9D5ZM21-F1
#
_cell.length_a   1.000
_cell.length_b   1.000
_cell.length_c   1.000
_cell.angle_alpha   90.00
_cell.angle_beta   90.00
_cell.angle_gamma   90.00
#
_symmetry.space_group_name_H-M   'P 1'
#
loop_
_entity.id
_entity.type
_entity.pdbx_description
1 polymer ?
#
loop_
_entity_poly.entity_id
_entity_poly.type
_entity_poly.pdbx_seq_one_letter_code
_entity_poly.pdbx_strand_id
1 'polypeptide(L)'
;MNAKKILSPLLLLLISIYSSTTFAVASTDIEALAHRFAQKFTAQYGSINLLLEHFSLEDTRVCRDLNYSSRIILSLRERGRFHECLEVANRCKREHPQSASTSELGRIWTEGALCAQNSYQWIQSKYYFNLAISDLFKKSSSYLDSLYQYHKFLLLYYTGSDQRSLLSTVEQAYPLPLKETELIKSILNYLINGDIFNPQWEQFIAKISLQIQDRLFLDAIIGDYLLALARNHQDDSKALQSIDEYLGHLLLPSSWYWGAYLALYRQDRNHFTHADQIYKEVSKHLHSKSDFPVEHNPFTYTQIATTICKDNFFTNGDAGMKEFSRLKQQWALGEISINEAIDRSMQANKIFPHHSDLLTFIGSLLISKSDASRALEYFWSAHQACPYNNRAHRGIEVILKKRYYRTFSNFQQRIDEAQRVVDALPYVENYSKYILNWNLLSPLARTRLKYASSFYARHIDAMYTAGMRLYVKDIHQYLSETPLNEDLRDQRIQGGDYEGDNRLWDDVRGSGGNVAVVDLYEMMGSVFGEYNLVAHEMGHQLHDAVLPTELKSCIRKLYLKAKAENRIPNSYTARNELEYFAQGITYYLNSDGLYSRRGPSKEWLKINDPLFFQILSTIENVPDFNQTPCPL
;
A
#
# COMPACT_ATOMS: atom_id res chain seq x y z
N MET A 1 6.14 -36.13 -70.12
CA MET A 1 5.69 -36.91 -68.94
C MET A 1 4.83 -35.98 -68.10
N ASN A 2 3.51 -35.92 -68.33
CA ASN A 2 2.44 -36.71 -67.66
C ASN A 2 2.46 -36.53 -66.13
N ALA A 3 1.55 -35.71 -65.55
CA ALA A 3 0.14 -35.99 -65.21
C ALA A 3 0.05 -36.44 -63.72
N LYS A 4 -0.84 -36.02 -62.81
CA LYS A 4 -2.19 -35.39 -62.74
C LYS A 4 -2.34 -34.84 -61.29
N LYS A 5 -2.90 -33.65 -61.03
CA LYS A 5 -4.33 -33.33 -60.72
C LYS A 5 -4.94 -34.23 -59.62
N ILE A 6 -5.62 -33.72 -58.58
CA ILE A 6 -7.03 -33.26 -58.60
C ILE A 6 -7.49 -32.72 -57.19
N LEU A 7 -8.31 -31.63 -57.20
CA LEU A 7 -9.33 -31.12 -56.22
C LEU A 7 -8.89 -30.66 -54.80
N SER A 8 -9.43 -29.60 -54.16
CA SER A 8 -10.51 -28.62 -54.41
C SER A 8 -10.44 -27.48 -53.35
N PRO A 9 -10.87 -26.25 -53.64
CA PRO A 9 -11.10 -25.18 -52.66
C PRO A 9 -12.54 -25.26 -52.14
N LEU A 10 -12.81 -26.02 -51.07
CA LEU A 10 -14.07 -25.91 -50.29
C LEU A 10 -13.99 -26.80 -49.04
N LEU A 11 -13.23 -26.35 -48.03
CA LEU A 11 -13.41 -26.80 -46.64
C LEU A 11 -13.40 -25.60 -45.68
N LEU A 12 -14.16 -24.57 -46.07
CA LEU A 12 -14.99 -23.84 -45.11
C LEU A 12 -16.19 -24.75 -44.82
N LEU A 13 -16.47 -25.08 -43.56
CA LEU A 13 -17.81 -25.02 -42.93
C LEU A 13 -17.95 -25.78 -41.60
N LEU A 14 -16.88 -26.19 -40.91
CA LEU A 14 -16.93 -26.66 -39.51
C LEU A 14 -15.54 -26.35 -38.93
N ILE A 15 -15.22 -25.17 -38.42
CA ILE A 15 -15.67 -24.68 -37.11
C ILE A 15 -15.72 -23.15 -37.22
N SER A 16 -16.89 -22.61 -37.55
CA SER A 16 -17.32 -21.38 -36.91
C SER A 16 -18.13 -21.79 -35.69
N ILE A 17 -18.04 -20.97 -34.63
CA ILE A 17 -18.71 -21.09 -33.33
C ILE A 17 -17.93 -21.97 -32.34
N TYR A 18 -16.88 -21.41 -31.73
CA TYR A 18 -16.73 -21.37 -30.25
C TYR A 18 -15.64 -20.35 -29.87
N SER A 19 -16.12 -19.25 -29.28
CA SER A 19 -15.53 -18.41 -28.22
C SER A 19 -14.01 -18.25 -28.09
N SER A 20 -13.60 -16.97 -28.19
CA SER A 20 -12.59 -16.24 -27.40
C SER A 20 -11.50 -15.62 -28.27
N THR A 21 -11.78 -14.41 -28.74
CA THR A 21 -10.80 -13.45 -29.24
C THR A 21 -9.86 -13.05 -28.11
N THR A 22 -8.78 -13.81 -27.91
CA THR A 22 -7.60 -13.34 -27.20
C THR A 22 -6.72 -12.61 -28.21
N PHE A 23 -6.60 -11.30 -28.03
CA PHE A 23 -5.62 -10.47 -28.72
C PHE A 23 -4.21 -10.95 -28.35
N ALA A 24 -3.51 -11.56 -29.30
CA ALA A 24 -2.08 -11.71 -29.23
C ALA A 24 -1.43 -10.36 -29.58
N VAL A 25 -1.29 -9.47 -28.61
CA VAL A 25 -0.29 -8.40 -28.71
C VAL A 25 1.07 -9.10 -28.77
N ALA A 26 1.81 -8.91 -29.86
CA ALA A 26 3.07 -9.61 -30.08
C ALA A 26 4.07 -9.23 -28.98
N SER A 27 4.66 -10.23 -28.31
CA SER A 27 5.63 -10.05 -27.22
C SER A 27 6.83 -9.16 -27.57
N THR A 28 7.12 -8.99 -28.85
CA THR A 28 8.20 -8.14 -29.37
C THR A 28 7.96 -6.65 -29.14
N ASP A 29 6.71 -6.19 -29.10
CA ASP A 29 6.42 -4.75 -28.89
C ASP A 29 6.58 -4.35 -27.43
N ILE A 30 6.36 -5.28 -26.50
CA ILE A 30 6.43 -5.02 -25.05
C ILE A 30 7.88 -5.08 -24.53
N GLU A 31 8.73 -5.95 -25.06
CA GLU A 31 10.16 -5.90 -24.74
C GLU A 31 10.81 -4.59 -25.22
N ALA A 32 10.42 -4.14 -26.43
CA ALA A 32 10.86 -2.85 -26.95
C ALA A 32 10.35 -1.69 -26.08
N LEU A 33 9.11 -1.77 -25.60
CA LEU A 33 8.51 -0.82 -24.66
C LEU A 33 9.32 -0.69 -23.37
N ALA A 34 9.60 -1.82 -22.72
CA ALA A 34 10.35 -1.85 -21.47
C ALA A 34 11.79 -1.36 -21.66
N HIS A 35 12.42 -1.67 -22.80
CA HIS A 35 13.75 -1.17 -23.10
C HIS A 35 13.79 0.35 -23.34
N ARG A 36 12.81 0.90 -24.08
CA ARG A 36 12.65 2.36 -24.25
C ARG A 36 12.43 3.07 -22.91
N PHE A 37 11.63 2.45 -22.02
CA PHE A 37 11.43 2.94 -20.67
C PHE A 37 12.73 3.01 -19.87
N ALA A 38 13.52 1.93 -19.86
CA ALA A 38 14.79 1.83 -19.17
C ALA A 38 15.79 2.92 -19.58
N GLN A 39 15.94 3.12 -20.90
CA GLN A 39 16.86 4.09 -21.47
C GLN A 39 16.50 5.52 -21.06
N LYS A 40 15.21 5.87 -21.08
CA LYS A 40 14.73 7.17 -20.61
C LYS A 40 14.95 7.40 -19.13
N PHE A 41 14.63 6.39 -18.30
CA PHE A 41 14.87 6.44 -16.87
C PHE A 41 16.33 6.78 -16.59
N THR A 42 17.26 6.05 -17.21
CA THR A 42 18.70 6.21 -17.01
C THR A 42 19.20 7.57 -17.49
N ALA A 43 18.78 8.03 -18.67
CA ALA A 43 19.20 9.31 -19.23
C ALA A 43 18.81 10.50 -18.32
N GLN A 44 17.63 10.43 -17.72
CA GLN A 44 17.14 11.49 -16.84
C GLN A 44 17.80 11.47 -15.47
N TYR A 45 17.87 10.30 -14.82
CA TYR A 45 18.50 10.15 -13.51
C TYR A 45 20.02 10.40 -13.53
N GLY A 46 20.70 10.12 -14.64
CA GLY A 46 22.10 10.49 -14.84
C GLY A 46 22.34 12.00 -14.71
N SER A 47 21.44 12.82 -15.27
CA SER A 47 21.53 14.29 -15.18
C SER A 47 21.14 14.84 -13.81
N ILE A 48 20.19 14.19 -13.12
CA ILE A 48 19.73 14.57 -11.78
C ILE A 48 20.78 14.21 -10.72
N ASN A 49 21.54 13.13 -10.92
CA ASN A 49 22.51 12.69 -9.93
C ASN A 49 23.65 13.68 -9.69
N LEU A 50 24.10 14.35 -10.75
CA LEU A 50 25.15 15.38 -10.71
C LEU A 50 24.73 16.65 -9.96
N LEU A 51 23.42 16.99 -9.93
CA LEU A 51 22.93 18.20 -9.26
C LEU A 51 23.01 18.12 -7.74
N LEU A 52 22.81 16.94 -7.15
CA LEU A 52 22.77 16.77 -5.70
C LEU A 52 24.13 16.49 -5.05
N GLU A 53 25.14 16.06 -5.81
CA GLU A 53 26.50 15.88 -5.28
C GLU A 53 27.13 17.20 -4.80
N HIS A 54 26.64 18.34 -5.29
CA HIS A 54 27.11 19.68 -4.94
C HIS A 54 26.04 20.56 -4.26
N PHE A 55 24.89 19.98 -3.90
CA PHE A 55 23.80 20.73 -3.29
C PHE A 55 24.01 20.95 -1.79
N SER A 56 23.89 22.21 -1.35
CA SER A 56 23.76 22.61 0.05
C SER A 56 22.47 23.40 0.25
N LEU A 57 21.82 23.25 1.41
CA LEU A 57 20.67 24.09 1.80
C LEU A 57 21.05 25.58 1.89
N GLU A 58 22.34 25.88 2.04
CA GLU A 58 22.90 27.22 2.06
C GLU A 58 23.22 27.76 0.66
N ASP A 59 23.01 26.98 -0.40
CA ASP A 59 23.23 27.43 -1.76
C ASP A 59 22.39 28.69 -2.02
N THR A 60 23.08 29.77 -2.36
CA THR A 60 22.48 31.09 -2.53
C THR A 60 21.52 31.14 -3.72
N ARG A 61 21.60 30.17 -4.65
CA ARG A 61 20.67 30.02 -5.77
C ARG A 61 19.30 29.50 -5.35
N VAL A 62 19.21 28.77 -4.24
CA VAL A 62 17.93 28.27 -3.71
C VAL A 62 17.03 29.46 -3.40
N CYS A 63 15.85 29.44 -3.99
CA CYS A 63 14.80 30.46 -3.97
C CYS A 63 15.13 31.78 -4.70
N ARG A 64 16.38 31.99 -5.13
CA ARG A 64 16.73 33.09 -6.06
C ARG A 64 16.56 32.70 -7.53
N ASP A 65 16.85 31.44 -7.86
CA ASP A 65 16.55 30.81 -9.15
C ASP A 65 15.47 29.75 -8.92
N LEU A 66 14.25 30.05 -9.34
CA LEU A 66 13.08 29.20 -9.11
C LEU A 66 13.12 27.92 -9.95
N ASN A 67 13.75 27.94 -11.14
CA ASN A 67 13.93 26.74 -11.97
C ASN A 67 14.94 25.79 -11.31
N TYR A 68 16.07 26.32 -10.85
CA TYR A 68 17.03 25.56 -10.04
C TYR A 68 16.38 24.97 -8.79
N SER A 69 15.64 25.80 -8.04
CA SER A 69 14.95 25.38 -6.82
C SER A 69 13.92 24.28 -7.08
N SER A 70 13.19 24.37 -8.19
CA SER A 70 12.23 23.36 -8.64
C SER A 70 12.89 22.02 -9.01
N ARG A 71 14.08 22.04 -9.61
CA ARG A 71 14.85 20.81 -9.89
C ARG A 71 15.43 20.19 -8.63
N ILE A 72 15.93 21.02 -7.73
CA ILE A 72 16.45 20.58 -6.43
C ILE A 72 15.34 19.95 -5.58
N ILE A 73 14.19 20.61 -5.44
CA ILE A 73 13.10 20.11 -4.61
C ILE A 73 12.58 18.76 -5.13
N LEU A 74 12.45 18.63 -6.46
CA LEU A 74 12.09 17.37 -7.12
C LEU A 74 13.15 16.29 -6.86
N SER A 75 14.43 16.62 -7.04
CA SER A 75 15.53 15.67 -6.83
C SER A 75 15.63 15.20 -5.38
N LEU A 76 15.45 16.11 -4.42
CA LEU A 76 15.39 15.79 -3.00
C LEU A 76 14.21 14.85 -2.72
N ARG A 77 13.02 15.12 -3.27
CA ARG A 77 11.86 14.22 -3.16
C ARG A 77 12.17 12.83 -3.73
N GLU A 78 12.75 12.75 -4.92
CA GLU A 78 13.07 11.50 -5.62
C GLU A 78 14.18 10.69 -4.96
N ARG A 79 14.93 11.30 -4.03
CA ARG A 79 15.88 10.60 -3.13
C ARG A 79 15.31 10.39 -1.73
N GLY A 80 14.03 10.71 -1.54
CA GLY A 80 13.33 10.70 -0.27
C GLY A 80 13.94 11.61 0.79
N ARG A 81 14.75 12.59 0.39
CA ARG A 81 15.20 13.71 1.23
C ARG A 81 14.05 14.70 1.46
N PHE A 82 12.90 14.16 1.93
CA PHE A 82 11.64 14.88 2.03
C PHE A 82 11.70 16.02 3.05
N HIS A 83 12.55 15.90 4.08
CA HIS A 83 12.78 16.98 5.04
C HIS A 83 13.54 18.14 4.39
N GLU A 84 14.68 17.88 3.75
CA GLU A 84 15.43 18.93 3.04
C GLU A 84 14.62 19.53 1.89
N CYS A 85 13.85 18.69 1.20
CA CYS A 85 12.87 19.13 0.20
C CYS A 85 11.87 20.13 0.78
N LEU A 86 11.30 19.82 1.96
CA LEU A 86 10.37 20.68 2.65
C LEU A 86 11.04 21.96 3.19
N GLU A 87 12.30 21.88 3.61
CA GLU A 87 13.08 23.06 4.01
C GLU A 87 13.32 24.01 2.84
N VAL A 88 13.60 23.49 1.64
CA VAL A 88 13.67 24.30 0.41
C VAL A 88 12.33 25.00 0.14
N ALA A 89 11.19 24.29 0.23
CA ALA A 89 9.88 24.91 0.11
C ALA A 89 9.65 25.99 1.19
N ASN A 90 9.96 25.70 2.45
CA ASN A 90 9.84 26.65 3.56
C ASN A 90 10.70 27.89 3.36
N ARG A 91 11.91 27.74 2.82
CA ARG A 91 12.79 28.85 2.50
C ARG A 91 12.19 29.70 1.40
N CYS A 92 11.74 29.09 0.31
CA CYS A 92 11.16 29.83 -0.81
C CYS A 92 9.92 30.59 -0.38
N LYS A 93 9.12 30.01 0.54
CA LYS A 93 7.95 30.66 1.10
C LYS A 93 8.31 31.93 1.88
N ARG A 94 9.38 31.88 2.68
CA ARG A 94 9.85 33.05 3.44
C ARG A 94 10.42 34.13 2.54
N GLU A 95 11.11 33.75 1.47
CA GLU A 95 11.73 34.69 0.52
C GLU A 95 10.70 35.28 -0.47
N HIS A 96 9.61 34.57 -0.75
CA HIS A 96 8.52 35.01 -1.63
C HIS A 96 7.15 35.01 -0.92
N PRO A 97 6.97 35.82 0.15
CA PRO A 97 5.75 35.80 0.96
C PRO A 97 4.54 36.46 0.27
N GLN A 98 4.78 37.23 -0.80
CA GLN A 98 3.77 37.81 -1.68
C GLN A 98 4.02 37.26 -3.08
N SER A 99 3.06 36.54 -3.63
CA SER A 99 3.25 35.74 -4.84
C SER A 99 3.54 36.59 -6.08
N ALA A 100 4.80 36.65 -6.46
CA ALA A 100 5.17 36.90 -7.85
C ALA A 100 4.81 35.64 -8.65
N SER A 101 3.67 35.66 -9.34
CA SER A 101 3.09 34.51 -10.03
C SER A 101 4.00 33.96 -11.13
N THR A 102 4.76 32.91 -10.81
CA THR A 102 5.52 32.12 -11.79
C THR A 102 5.10 30.66 -11.67
N SER A 103 5.10 29.94 -12.80
CA SER A 103 4.86 28.48 -12.86
C SER A 103 5.76 27.71 -11.90
N GLU A 104 6.99 28.19 -11.70
CA GLU A 104 8.00 27.57 -10.89
C GLU A 104 7.67 27.63 -9.38
N LEU A 105 7.09 28.73 -8.87
CA LEU A 105 6.65 28.79 -7.47
C LEU A 105 5.48 27.83 -7.20
N GLY A 106 4.52 27.74 -8.12
CA GLY A 106 3.43 26.77 -8.02
C GLY A 106 3.94 25.32 -7.98
N ARG A 107 4.97 25.02 -8.78
CA ARG A 107 5.66 23.73 -8.73
C ARG A 107 6.43 23.52 -7.43
N ILE A 108 7.12 24.53 -6.90
CA ILE A 108 7.80 24.45 -5.59
C ILE A 108 6.78 24.20 -4.46
N TRP A 109 5.61 24.83 -4.48
CA TRP A 109 4.55 24.58 -3.49
C TRP A 109 3.94 23.20 -3.62
N THR A 110 3.72 22.73 -4.84
CA THR A 110 3.29 21.36 -5.11
C THR A 110 4.26 20.34 -4.55
N GLU A 111 5.53 20.47 -4.94
CA GLU A 111 6.57 19.54 -4.52
C GLU A 111 6.83 19.66 -3.02
N GLY A 112 6.71 20.85 -2.45
CA GLY A 112 6.69 21.09 -1.00
C GLY A 112 5.51 20.41 -0.30
N ALA A 113 4.32 20.39 -0.91
CA ALA A 113 3.16 19.69 -0.39
C ALA A 113 3.34 18.16 -0.42
N LEU A 114 3.89 17.62 -1.52
CA LEU A 114 4.23 16.20 -1.66
C LEU A 114 5.37 15.79 -0.70
N CYS A 115 6.38 16.63 -0.53
CA CYS A 115 7.44 16.41 0.45
C CYS A 115 6.95 16.54 1.89
N ALA A 116 6.04 17.46 2.17
CA ALA A 116 5.35 17.52 3.44
C ALA A 116 4.53 16.25 3.66
N GLN A 117 3.83 15.72 2.65
CA GLN A 117 3.08 14.47 2.73
C GLN A 117 3.96 13.23 2.90
N ASN A 118 5.09 13.13 2.20
CA ASN A 118 6.01 12.00 2.30
C ASN A 118 6.91 12.09 3.55
N SER A 119 7.10 13.31 4.09
CA SER A 119 7.50 13.55 5.48
C SER A 119 6.33 13.46 6.45
N TYR A 120 5.14 13.24 5.90
CA TYR A 120 3.88 13.04 6.57
C TYR A 120 3.44 14.16 7.57
N GLN A 121 3.88 15.38 7.28
CA GLN A 121 3.45 16.65 7.86
C GLN A 121 2.18 17.16 7.15
N TRP A 122 1.06 16.48 7.34
CA TRP A 122 -0.19 16.72 6.60
C TRP A 122 -0.78 18.12 6.74
N ILE A 123 -0.59 18.78 7.89
CA ILE A 123 -1.00 20.19 8.08
C ILE A 123 -0.19 21.09 7.15
N GLN A 124 1.11 20.84 7.07
CA GLN A 124 2.02 21.59 6.22
C GLN A 124 1.82 21.26 4.74
N SER A 125 1.46 20.00 4.43
CA SER A 125 1.03 19.59 3.10
C SER A 125 -0.24 20.32 2.66
N LYS A 126 -1.29 20.33 3.50
CA LYS A 126 -2.52 21.10 3.27
C LYS A 126 -2.25 22.60 3.15
N TYR A 127 -1.31 23.14 3.92
CA TYR A 127 -0.93 24.54 3.85
C TYR A 127 -0.21 24.89 2.55
N TYR A 128 0.81 24.12 2.16
CA TYR A 128 1.51 24.29 0.89
C TYR A 128 0.59 24.12 -0.29
N PHE A 129 -0.37 23.21 -0.17
CA PHE A 129 -1.40 23.01 -1.14
C PHE A 129 -2.34 24.22 -1.25
N ASN A 130 -2.79 24.77 -0.13
CA ASN A 130 -3.58 26.01 -0.14
C ASN A 130 -2.81 27.18 -0.75
N LEU A 131 -1.49 27.27 -0.51
CA LEU A 131 -0.63 28.24 -1.19
C LEU A 131 -0.53 27.97 -2.69
N ALA A 132 -0.30 26.71 -3.08
CA ALA A 132 -0.25 26.27 -4.47
C ALA A 132 -1.52 26.68 -5.20
N ILE A 133 -2.70 26.37 -4.63
CA ILE A 133 -3.99 26.80 -5.17
C ILE A 133 -4.09 28.32 -5.23
N SER A 134 -3.85 29.01 -4.11
CA SER A 134 -4.07 30.45 -4.05
C SER A 134 -3.19 31.24 -5.03
N ASP A 135 -2.01 30.72 -5.35
CA ASP A 135 -1.04 31.34 -6.26
C ASP A 135 -1.23 30.89 -7.72
N LEU A 136 -1.47 29.60 -7.97
CA LEU A 136 -1.70 29.05 -9.31
C LEU A 136 -3.03 29.52 -9.91
N PHE A 137 -4.09 29.71 -9.12
CA PHE A 137 -5.40 30.08 -9.66
C PHE A 137 -5.61 31.58 -9.85
N LYS A 138 -4.82 32.46 -9.22
CA LYS A 138 -5.07 33.91 -9.28
C LYS A 138 -4.59 34.57 -10.57
N LYS A 139 -3.52 34.10 -11.23
CA LYS A 139 -2.93 34.73 -12.43
C LYS A 139 -2.15 33.80 -13.38
N SER A 140 -2.21 32.47 -13.23
CA SER A 140 -1.53 31.54 -14.15
C SER A 140 -2.16 31.58 -15.54
N SER A 141 -1.34 31.67 -16.59
CA SER A 141 -1.77 31.44 -17.98
C SER A 141 -2.07 29.96 -18.27
N SER A 142 -1.78 29.07 -17.32
CA SER A 142 -2.05 27.62 -17.38
C SER A 142 -2.97 27.26 -16.20
N TYR A 143 -4.26 27.50 -16.40
CA TYR A 143 -5.36 27.06 -15.52
C TYR A 143 -5.37 25.53 -15.30
N LEU A 144 -4.83 24.78 -16.28
CA LEU A 144 -4.71 23.34 -16.30
C LEU A 144 -3.73 22.79 -15.23
N ASP A 145 -2.63 23.50 -14.95
CA ASP A 145 -1.70 23.13 -13.87
C ASP A 145 -2.32 23.30 -12.49
N SER A 146 -3.19 24.30 -12.33
CA SER A 146 -3.90 24.56 -11.09
C SER A 146 -4.92 23.44 -10.80
N LEU A 147 -5.64 23.01 -11.84
CA LEU A 147 -6.57 21.88 -11.83
C LEU A 147 -5.89 20.56 -11.47
N TYR A 148 -4.68 20.37 -12.01
CA TYR A 148 -3.87 19.19 -11.77
C TYR A 148 -3.46 19.02 -10.31
N GLN A 149 -2.95 20.09 -9.69
CA GLN A 149 -2.53 20.01 -8.30
C GLN A 149 -3.73 19.75 -7.40
N TYR A 150 -4.87 20.35 -7.74
CA TYR A 150 -6.15 20.08 -7.10
C TYR A 150 -6.60 18.61 -7.24
N HIS A 151 -6.38 17.99 -8.40
CA HIS A 151 -6.68 16.58 -8.66
C HIS A 151 -5.79 15.62 -7.84
N LYS A 152 -4.46 15.86 -7.82
CA LYS A 152 -3.52 15.11 -6.97
C LYS A 152 -3.98 15.12 -5.52
N PHE A 153 -4.46 16.26 -5.03
CA PHE A 153 -4.99 16.38 -3.68
C PHE A 153 -6.27 15.57 -3.45
N LEU A 154 -7.25 15.60 -4.35
CA LEU A 154 -8.49 14.84 -4.21
C LEU A 154 -8.26 13.32 -4.14
N LEU A 155 -7.28 12.82 -4.90
CA LEU A 155 -6.89 11.41 -4.90
C LEU A 155 -6.06 11.00 -3.66
N LEU A 156 -5.23 11.91 -3.15
CA LEU A 156 -4.31 11.64 -2.04
C LEU A 156 -4.96 11.81 -0.65
N TYR A 157 -6.06 12.57 -0.53
CA TYR A 157 -6.64 12.95 0.76
C TYR A 157 -8.04 12.41 1.06
N TYR A 158 -8.85 12.03 0.08
CA TYR A 158 -10.27 11.76 0.33
C TYR A 158 -10.73 10.44 -0.28
N THR A 159 -11.07 9.50 0.60
CA THR A 159 -11.92 8.35 0.27
C THR A 159 -13.36 8.71 0.67
N GLY A 160 -14.26 8.95 -0.29
CA GLY A 160 -15.71 9.04 -0.04
C GLY A 160 -16.34 10.45 -0.08
N SER A 161 -17.39 10.64 0.74
CA SER A 161 -18.42 11.70 0.67
C SER A 161 -17.93 13.15 0.68
N ASP A 162 -16.75 13.41 1.21
CA ASP A 162 -16.15 14.75 1.29
C ASP A 162 -15.70 15.30 -0.07
N GLN A 163 -15.48 14.45 -1.07
CA GLN A 163 -15.13 14.89 -2.43
C GLN A 163 -16.24 15.74 -3.07
N ARG A 164 -17.52 15.46 -2.77
CA ARG A 164 -18.67 16.23 -3.30
C ARG A 164 -18.81 17.61 -2.65
N SER A 165 -18.57 17.72 -1.35
CA SER A 165 -18.61 19.02 -0.63
C SER A 165 -17.49 19.95 -1.10
N LEU A 166 -16.30 19.38 -1.35
CA LEU A 166 -15.16 20.13 -1.86
C LEU A 166 -15.38 20.62 -3.30
N LEU A 167 -16.02 19.80 -4.14
CA LEU A 167 -16.40 20.18 -5.49
C LEU A 167 -17.36 21.37 -5.48
N SER A 168 -18.40 21.33 -4.64
CA SER A 168 -19.32 22.45 -4.44
C SER A 168 -18.58 23.71 -3.97
N THR A 169 -17.55 23.57 -3.14
CA THR A 169 -16.74 24.70 -2.66
C THR A 169 -15.93 25.33 -3.80
N VAL A 170 -15.37 24.52 -4.71
CA VAL A 170 -14.64 25.01 -5.88
C VAL A 170 -15.57 25.64 -6.91
N GLU A 171 -16.72 25.02 -7.18
CA GLU A 171 -17.74 25.57 -8.09
C GLU A 171 -18.30 26.90 -7.59
N GLN A 172 -18.50 27.05 -6.27
CA GLN A 172 -18.98 28.29 -5.65
C GLN A 172 -17.91 29.37 -5.58
N ALA A 173 -16.66 28.99 -5.29
CA ALA A 173 -15.57 29.94 -5.19
C ALA A 173 -15.17 30.52 -6.55
N TYR A 174 -15.39 29.79 -7.65
CA TYR A 174 -14.95 30.19 -8.98
C TYR A 174 -15.93 29.71 -10.08
N PRO A 175 -16.79 30.61 -10.62
CA PRO A 175 -17.67 30.26 -11.74
C PRO A 175 -16.83 30.07 -13.01
N LEU A 176 -16.62 28.82 -13.39
CA LEU A 176 -15.82 28.43 -14.55
C LEU A 176 -16.59 28.58 -15.86
N PRO A 177 -15.91 28.81 -17.00
CA PRO A 177 -16.52 28.70 -18.32
C PRO A 177 -17.11 27.30 -18.53
N LEU A 178 -18.32 27.21 -19.10
CA LEU A 178 -19.10 25.96 -19.21
C LEU A 178 -18.28 24.74 -19.71
N LYS A 179 -17.35 24.93 -20.65
CA LYS A 179 -16.52 23.85 -21.23
C LYS A 179 -15.45 23.30 -20.27
N GLU A 180 -14.96 24.11 -19.33
CA GLU A 180 -13.95 23.71 -18.32
C GLU A 180 -14.61 23.11 -17.09
N THR A 181 -15.84 23.53 -16.78
CA THR A 181 -16.69 22.90 -15.75
C THR A 181 -17.07 21.47 -16.13
N GLU A 182 -17.49 21.23 -17.37
CA GLU A 182 -17.82 19.89 -17.87
C GLU A 182 -16.59 18.97 -17.90
N LEU A 183 -15.42 19.54 -18.17
CA LEU A 183 -14.12 18.86 -18.09
C LEU A 183 -13.81 18.37 -16.67
N ILE A 184 -13.89 19.25 -15.67
CA ILE A 184 -13.67 18.90 -14.26
C ILE A 184 -14.72 17.90 -13.80
N LYS A 185 -16.00 18.11 -14.13
CA LYS A 185 -17.08 17.19 -13.80
C LYS A 185 -16.87 15.81 -14.39
N SER A 186 -16.31 15.70 -15.60
CA SER A 186 -16.04 14.41 -16.25
C SER A 186 -14.88 13.68 -15.57
N ILE A 187 -13.76 14.37 -15.28
CA ILE A 187 -12.63 13.80 -14.52
C ILE A 187 -13.08 13.34 -13.13
N LEU A 188 -13.91 14.14 -12.46
CA LEU A 188 -14.38 13.86 -11.11
C LEU A 188 -15.47 12.79 -11.09
N ASN A 189 -16.41 12.78 -12.03
CA ASN A 189 -17.38 11.69 -12.14
C ASN A 189 -16.69 10.36 -12.46
N TYR A 190 -15.64 10.37 -13.27
CA TYR A 190 -14.81 9.20 -13.53
C TYR A 190 -14.15 8.67 -12.24
N LEU A 191 -13.53 9.56 -11.46
CA LEU A 191 -12.89 9.18 -10.19
C LEU A 191 -13.88 8.79 -9.08
N ILE A 192 -15.04 9.43 -9.02
CA ILE A 192 -16.07 9.22 -7.99
C ILE A 192 -16.89 7.96 -8.27
N ASN A 193 -17.20 7.67 -9.54
CA ASN A 193 -18.14 6.60 -9.91
C ASN A 193 -17.46 5.37 -10.53
N GLY A 194 -16.17 5.42 -10.86
CA GLY A 194 -15.42 4.27 -11.41
C GLY A 194 -15.89 3.79 -12.77
N ASP A 195 -16.78 4.52 -13.45
CA ASP A 195 -17.42 4.07 -14.68
C ASP A 195 -16.63 4.58 -15.90
N ILE A 196 -15.66 3.77 -16.34
CA ILE A 196 -14.72 4.10 -17.43
C ILE A 196 -15.30 3.86 -18.83
N PHE A 197 -16.56 3.43 -18.94
CA PHE A 197 -17.19 3.19 -20.25
C PHE A 197 -17.65 4.47 -20.94
N ASN A 198 -17.08 5.64 -20.61
CA ASN A 198 -17.34 6.84 -21.38
C ASN A 198 -16.34 6.95 -22.56
N PRO A 199 -16.72 6.59 -23.81
CA PRO A 199 -15.88 6.79 -25.00
C PRO A 199 -15.44 8.24 -25.23
N GLN A 200 -15.99 9.20 -24.49
CA GLN A 200 -15.47 10.57 -24.44
C GLN A 200 -14.09 10.66 -23.78
N TRP A 201 -13.64 9.65 -23.01
CA TRP A 201 -12.32 9.66 -22.33
C TRP A 201 -11.13 9.52 -23.30
N GLU A 202 -11.20 8.62 -24.28
CA GLU A 202 -10.14 8.46 -25.29
C GLU A 202 -10.03 9.73 -26.15
N GLN A 203 -11.17 10.30 -26.56
CA GLN A 203 -11.24 11.60 -27.23
C GLN A 203 -10.73 12.73 -26.34
N PHE A 204 -10.92 12.61 -25.03
CA PHE A 204 -10.52 13.58 -24.03
C PHE A 204 -9.00 13.57 -23.76
N ILE A 205 -8.37 12.40 -23.59
CA ILE A 205 -6.91 12.31 -23.44
C ILE A 205 -6.21 12.69 -24.75
N ALA A 206 -6.73 12.29 -25.91
CA ALA A 206 -6.22 12.75 -27.19
C ALA A 206 -6.29 14.29 -27.32
N LYS A 207 -7.35 14.90 -26.78
CA LYS A 207 -7.52 16.36 -26.78
C LYS A 207 -6.64 17.07 -25.75
N ILE A 208 -6.43 16.48 -24.57
CA ILE A 208 -5.54 16.99 -23.53
C ILE A 208 -4.08 16.89 -23.95
N SER A 209 -3.63 15.73 -24.44
CA SER A 209 -2.24 15.51 -24.87
C SER A 209 -1.79 16.47 -25.98
N LEU A 210 -2.72 16.95 -26.81
CA LEU A 210 -2.48 17.98 -27.83
C LEU A 210 -2.44 19.42 -27.26
N GLN A 211 -3.02 19.67 -26.09
CA GLN A 211 -3.21 21.00 -25.52
C GLN A 211 -2.31 21.29 -24.31
N ILE A 212 -1.79 20.27 -23.64
CA ILE A 212 -1.01 20.39 -22.41
C ILE A 212 0.48 20.34 -22.71
N GLN A 213 1.13 21.49 -22.55
CA GLN A 213 2.58 21.61 -22.71
C GLN A 213 3.36 21.27 -21.42
N ASP A 214 2.69 21.26 -20.26
CA ASP A 214 3.30 20.84 -18.99
C ASP A 214 3.40 19.31 -18.93
N ARG A 215 4.62 18.82 -19.10
CA ARG A 215 4.90 17.38 -19.12
C ARG A 215 4.76 16.71 -17.75
N LEU A 216 4.94 17.44 -16.65
CA LEU A 216 4.73 16.89 -15.31
C LEU A 216 3.26 16.75 -14.98
N PHE A 217 2.41 17.60 -15.57
CA PHE A 217 0.96 17.41 -15.53
C PHE A 217 0.58 16.11 -16.22
N LEU A 218 1.04 15.94 -17.45
CA LEU A 218 0.83 14.73 -18.22
C LEU A 218 1.28 13.49 -17.41
N ASP A 219 2.46 13.55 -16.76
CA ASP A 219 3.01 12.47 -15.95
C ASP A 219 2.08 11.87 -14.90
N ALA A 220 1.44 12.69 -14.05
CA ALA A 220 0.58 12.10 -13.03
C ALA A 220 -0.87 11.92 -13.47
N ILE A 221 -1.37 12.60 -14.52
CA ILE A 221 -2.62 12.14 -15.15
C ILE A 221 -2.44 10.71 -15.63
N ILE A 222 -1.34 10.43 -16.33
CA ILE A 222 -1.04 9.10 -16.83
C ILE A 222 -0.76 8.15 -15.67
N GLY A 223 0.04 8.55 -14.68
CA GLY A 223 0.27 7.74 -13.47
C GLY A 223 -1.02 7.32 -12.77
N ASP A 224 -1.95 8.26 -12.56
CA ASP A 224 -3.24 8.02 -11.93
C ASP A 224 -4.19 7.21 -12.82
N TYR A 225 -4.16 7.45 -14.14
CA TYR A 225 -4.88 6.65 -15.13
C TYR A 225 -4.38 5.20 -15.14
N LEU A 226 -3.06 4.98 -15.07
CA LEU A 226 -2.46 3.65 -14.97
C LEU A 226 -2.82 2.98 -13.64
N LEU A 227 -2.83 3.71 -12.52
CA LEU A 227 -3.32 3.19 -11.24
C LEU A 227 -4.80 2.82 -11.28
N ALA A 228 -5.63 3.61 -11.96
CA ALA A 228 -7.05 3.32 -12.13
C ALA A 228 -7.26 2.07 -13.01
N LEU A 229 -6.53 1.95 -14.12
CA LEU A 229 -6.48 0.75 -14.95
C LEU A 229 -6.05 -0.48 -14.12
N ALA A 230 -5.03 -0.33 -13.28
CA ALA A 230 -4.56 -1.39 -12.39
C ALA A 230 -5.61 -1.87 -11.38
N ARG A 231 -6.55 -1.00 -10.99
CA ARG A 231 -7.60 -1.33 -10.02
C ARG A 231 -8.81 -2.03 -10.66
N ASN A 232 -9.01 -1.87 -11.97
CA ASN A 232 -10.25 -2.25 -12.63
C ASN A 232 -10.18 -3.54 -13.46
N HIS A 233 -9.02 -4.23 -13.48
CA HIS A 233 -8.82 -5.61 -13.97
C HIS A 233 -9.36 -5.96 -15.37
N GLN A 234 -9.66 -4.99 -16.25
CA GLN A 234 -10.23 -5.27 -17.57
C GLN A 234 -9.52 -4.51 -18.70
N ASP A 235 -9.01 -5.31 -19.66
CA ASP A 235 -8.37 -4.98 -20.94
C ASP A 235 -6.85 -4.65 -20.92
N ASP A 236 -6.07 -5.73 -20.87
CA ASP A 236 -4.60 -5.81 -20.96
C ASP A 236 -4.03 -4.97 -22.13
N SER A 237 -4.73 -4.94 -23.26
CA SER A 237 -4.25 -4.29 -24.49
C SER A 237 -4.29 -2.77 -24.37
N LYS A 238 -5.31 -2.22 -23.71
CA LYS A 238 -5.47 -0.78 -23.51
C LYS A 238 -4.49 -0.21 -22.50
N ALA A 239 -4.21 -0.94 -21.43
CA ALA A 239 -3.22 -0.52 -20.45
C ALA A 239 -1.82 -0.47 -21.09
N LEU A 240 -1.44 -1.49 -21.85
CA LEU A 240 -0.17 -1.54 -22.57
C LEU A 240 -0.06 -0.47 -23.66
N GLN A 241 -1.12 -0.28 -24.46
CA GLN A 241 -1.18 0.76 -25.49
C GLN A 241 -1.02 2.15 -24.86
N SER A 242 -1.71 2.40 -23.75
CA SER A 242 -1.60 3.68 -23.05
C SER A 242 -0.20 3.89 -22.49
N ILE A 243 0.41 2.87 -21.88
CA ILE A 243 1.80 2.95 -21.43
C ILE A 243 2.71 3.34 -22.62
N ASP A 244 2.56 2.72 -23.80
CA ASP A 244 3.37 3.04 -24.99
C ASP A 244 3.14 4.44 -25.56
N GLU A 245 1.88 4.81 -25.75
CA GLU A 245 1.48 6.12 -26.25
C GLU A 245 2.06 7.24 -25.37
N TYR A 246 2.06 7.04 -24.06
CA TYR A 246 2.44 8.08 -23.11
C TYR A 246 3.89 8.03 -22.67
N LEU A 247 4.58 6.88 -22.73
CA LEU A 247 6.00 6.74 -22.39
C LEU A 247 6.90 7.75 -23.10
N GLY A 248 6.55 8.13 -24.33
CA GLY A 248 7.20 9.18 -25.11
C GLY A 248 7.20 10.57 -24.44
N HIS A 249 6.20 10.83 -23.60
CA HIS A 249 5.92 12.12 -23.00
C HIS A 249 6.25 12.19 -21.51
N LEU A 250 6.47 11.02 -20.88
CA LEU A 250 6.67 10.93 -19.44
C LEU A 250 8.06 11.43 -18.99
N LEU A 251 8.13 12.26 -17.94
CA LEU A 251 9.37 12.75 -17.35
C LEU A 251 9.75 12.05 -16.04
N LEU A 252 8.85 11.67 -15.15
CA LEU A 252 9.24 11.19 -13.81
C LEU A 252 8.85 9.74 -13.59
N PRO A 253 9.73 8.77 -13.89
CA PRO A 253 9.44 7.36 -13.66
C PRO A 253 8.95 7.05 -12.24
N SER A 254 9.53 7.70 -11.22
CA SER A 254 9.15 7.52 -9.82
C SER A 254 7.66 7.78 -9.54
N SER A 255 7.00 8.64 -10.31
CA SER A 255 5.60 9.02 -10.07
C SER A 255 4.58 8.14 -10.76
N TRP A 256 4.97 7.30 -11.71
CA TRP A 256 4.03 6.47 -12.48
C TRP A 256 4.45 5.01 -12.58
N TYR A 257 5.72 4.66 -12.32
CA TYR A 257 6.18 3.26 -12.41
C TYR A 257 5.38 2.34 -11.49
N TRP A 258 4.96 2.83 -10.32
CA TRP A 258 4.12 2.07 -9.40
C TRP A 258 2.79 1.70 -10.04
N GLY A 259 2.13 2.67 -10.67
CA GLY A 259 0.89 2.46 -11.42
C GLY A 259 1.09 1.52 -12.61
N ALA A 260 2.15 1.72 -13.40
CA ALA A 260 2.48 0.85 -14.53
C ALA A 260 2.79 -0.59 -14.08
N TYR A 261 3.60 -0.74 -13.03
CA TYR A 261 3.95 -2.03 -12.46
C TYR A 261 2.69 -2.75 -11.96
N LEU A 262 1.86 -2.09 -11.14
CA LEU A 262 0.63 -2.68 -10.64
C LEU A 262 -0.36 -2.98 -11.77
N ALA A 263 -0.45 -2.13 -12.79
CA ALA A 263 -1.32 -2.33 -13.93
C ALA A 263 -0.96 -3.64 -14.63
N LEU A 264 0.32 -3.86 -14.91
CA LEU A 264 0.79 -5.11 -15.54
C LEU A 264 0.72 -6.31 -14.59
N TYR A 265 0.98 -6.11 -13.31
CA TYR A 265 0.94 -7.18 -12.31
C TYR A 265 -0.46 -7.77 -12.10
N ARG A 266 -1.48 -6.92 -12.13
CA ARG A 266 -2.86 -7.29 -11.77
C ARG A 266 -3.68 -7.87 -12.93
N GLN A 267 -3.16 -7.84 -14.16
CA GLN A 267 -3.86 -8.42 -15.32
C GLN A 267 -3.82 -9.95 -15.29
N ASP A 268 -2.65 -10.54 -15.45
CA ASP A 268 -2.45 -12.00 -15.52
C ASP A 268 -0.97 -12.36 -15.28
N ARG A 269 -0.71 -13.59 -14.86
CA ARG A 269 0.63 -14.17 -14.71
C ARG A 269 1.46 -14.10 -15.99
N ASN A 270 0.82 -14.15 -17.17
CA ASN A 270 1.51 -13.99 -18.46
C ASN A 270 2.16 -12.61 -18.63
N HIS A 271 1.70 -11.60 -17.87
CA HIS A 271 2.23 -10.23 -17.89
C HIS A 271 3.28 -9.97 -16.79
N PHE A 272 3.56 -10.94 -15.93
CA PHE A 272 4.60 -10.80 -14.91
C PHE A 272 5.97 -10.51 -15.49
N THR A 273 6.30 -11.04 -16.66
CA THR A 273 7.56 -10.74 -17.36
C THR A 273 7.68 -9.25 -17.68
N HIS A 274 6.59 -8.59 -18.04
CA HIS A 274 6.60 -7.15 -18.36
C HIS A 274 6.64 -6.29 -17.10
N ALA A 275 5.86 -6.65 -16.07
CA ALA A 275 5.94 -6.00 -14.76
C ALA A 275 7.37 -6.14 -14.18
N ASP A 276 7.98 -7.31 -14.34
CA ASP A 276 9.35 -7.61 -13.95
C ASP A 276 10.37 -6.70 -14.66
N GLN A 277 10.27 -6.52 -15.98
CA GLN A 277 11.17 -5.64 -16.72
C GLN A 277 11.13 -4.19 -16.21
N ILE A 278 9.92 -3.65 -15.96
CA ILE A 278 9.77 -2.31 -15.34
C ILE A 278 10.45 -2.29 -13.98
N TYR A 279 10.18 -3.29 -13.14
CA TYR A 279 10.70 -3.33 -11.78
C TYR A 279 12.23 -3.45 -11.75
N LYS A 280 12.84 -4.32 -12.57
CA LYS A 280 14.30 -4.47 -12.69
C LYS A 280 14.98 -3.14 -12.97
N GLU A 281 14.44 -2.37 -13.90
CA GLU A 281 15.04 -1.11 -14.30
C GLU A 281 14.91 -0.05 -13.21
N VAL A 282 13.72 0.08 -12.61
CA VAL A 282 13.49 1.03 -11.52
C VAL A 282 14.33 0.67 -10.29
N SER A 283 14.46 -0.62 -9.95
CA SER A 283 15.15 -1.09 -8.75
C SER A 283 16.62 -0.65 -8.66
N LYS A 284 17.29 -0.46 -9.79
CA LYS A 284 18.68 0.06 -9.87
C LYS A 284 18.83 1.47 -9.31
N HIS A 285 17.73 2.19 -9.20
CA HIS A 285 17.69 3.60 -8.81
C HIS A 285 16.84 3.86 -7.57
N LEU A 286 16.21 2.82 -7.00
CA LEU A 286 15.47 2.94 -5.75
C LEU A 286 16.43 3.25 -4.59
N HIS A 287 15.93 4.02 -3.63
CA HIS A 287 16.61 4.34 -2.38
C HIS A 287 15.74 3.92 -1.20
N SER A 288 16.28 3.92 0.02
CA SER A 288 15.61 3.42 1.23
C SER A 288 14.37 4.19 1.67
N LYS A 289 13.86 5.09 0.83
CA LYS A 289 12.68 5.93 1.06
C LYS A 289 11.80 6.03 -0.20
N SER A 290 12.12 5.29 -1.25
CA SER A 290 11.26 5.17 -2.43
C SER A 290 10.03 4.37 -2.07
N ASP A 291 8.95 4.52 -2.82
CA ASP A 291 7.85 3.56 -2.77
C ASP A 291 8.36 2.23 -3.33
N PHE A 292 7.96 1.09 -2.73
CA PHE A 292 8.33 -0.25 -3.17
C PHE A 292 7.06 -1.09 -3.40
N PRO A 293 7.08 -2.06 -4.33
CA PRO A 293 6.16 -3.20 -4.27
C PRO A 293 6.43 -3.99 -3.00
N VAL A 294 5.60 -3.76 -1.99
CA VAL A 294 5.79 -4.43 -0.69
C VAL A 294 5.12 -5.82 -0.66
N GLU A 295 4.22 -6.11 -1.60
CA GLU A 295 3.39 -7.34 -1.53
C GLU A 295 3.12 -8.01 -2.88
N HIS A 296 3.48 -7.36 -3.97
CA HIS A 296 3.23 -7.86 -5.32
C HIS A 296 4.57 -8.38 -5.83
N ASN A 297 4.67 -9.69 -6.06
CA ASN A 297 5.88 -10.34 -6.57
C ASN A 297 5.57 -11.17 -7.82
N PRO A 298 6.23 -10.92 -8.97
CA PRO A 298 6.04 -11.74 -10.17
C PRO A 298 6.55 -13.17 -9.98
N PHE A 299 7.47 -13.37 -9.03
CA PHE A 299 8.08 -14.66 -8.75
C PHE A 299 7.62 -15.23 -7.42
N THR A 300 7.54 -16.56 -7.34
CA THR A 300 7.40 -17.31 -6.10
C THR A 300 8.70 -17.23 -5.29
N TYR A 301 8.67 -17.46 -3.97
CA TYR A 301 9.88 -17.51 -3.16
C TYR A 301 10.78 -18.69 -3.55
N THR A 302 10.23 -19.80 -4.03
CA THR A 302 11.04 -20.87 -4.64
C THR A 302 11.76 -20.40 -5.91
N GLN A 303 11.09 -19.70 -6.83
CA GLN A 303 11.76 -19.14 -8.02
C GLN A 303 12.80 -18.11 -7.64
N ILE A 304 12.53 -17.27 -6.63
CA ILE A 304 13.48 -16.28 -6.13
C ILE A 304 14.73 -16.97 -5.62
N ALA A 305 14.57 -17.96 -4.74
CA ALA A 305 15.68 -18.67 -4.14
C ALA A 305 16.46 -19.51 -5.15
N THR A 306 15.80 -20.15 -6.12
CA THR A 306 16.48 -21.11 -7.02
C THR A 306 16.96 -20.53 -8.34
N THR A 307 16.36 -19.43 -8.80
CA THR A 307 16.59 -18.90 -10.16
C THR A 307 16.94 -17.41 -10.15
N ILE A 308 16.12 -16.56 -9.53
CA ILE A 308 16.23 -15.10 -9.68
C ILE A 308 17.37 -14.52 -8.83
N CYS A 309 17.49 -14.98 -7.59
CA CYS A 309 18.45 -14.51 -6.59
C CYS A 309 19.25 -15.68 -6.00
N LYS A 310 19.57 -16.69 -6.81
CA LYS A 310 20.15 -17.96 -6.36
C LYS A 310 21.44 -17.85 -5.54
N ASP A 311 22.23 -16.81 -5.80
CA ASP A 311 23.51 -16.57 -5.12
C ASP A 311 23.33 -15.73 -3.83
N ASN A 312 22.11 -15.23 -3.60
CA ASN A 312 21.75 -14.28 -2.54
C ASN A 312 20.57 -14.76 -1.69
N PHE A 313 20.21 -16.04 -1.78
CA PHE A 313 19.16 -16.67 -1.00
C PHE A 313 19.59 -18.08 -0.63
N PHE A 314 19.21 -18.55 0.55
CA PHE A 314 19.44 -19.93 0.89
C PHE A 314 18.48 -20.85 0.13
N THR A 315 19.02 -21.94 -0.42
CA THR A 315 18.26 -22.97 -1.13
C THR A 315 18.34 -24.33 -0.43
N ASN A 316 17.41 -25.21 -0.79
CA ASN A 316 17.42 -26.60 -0.31
C ASN A 316 18.66 -27.32 -0.85
N GLY A 317 19.64 -27.57 0.04
CA GLY A 317 20.91 -28.22 -0.30
C GLY A 317 22.13 -27.46 0.21
N ASP A 318 21.98 -26.17 0.51
CA ASP A 318 23.07 -25.38 1.07
C ASP A 318 23.33 -25.80 2.52
N ALA A 319 24.60 -26.10 2.85
CA ALA A 319 24.99 -26.37 4.24
C ALA A 319 24.60 -25.19 5.16
N GLY A 320 24.65 -23.95 4.63
CA GLY A 320 24.17 -22.74 5.30
C GLY A 320 22.66 -22.75 5.58
N MET A 321 21.85 -23.30 4.68
CA MET A 321 20.39 -23.32 4.84
C MET A 321 19.94 -24.15 6.03
N LYS A 322 20.58 -25.31 6.27
CA LYS A 322 20.25 -26.15 7.43
C LYS A 322 20.54 -25.44 8.75
N GLU A 323 21.68 -24.78 8.84
CA GLU A 323 22.06 -24.03 10.03
C GLU A 323 21.20 -22.77 10.22
N PHE A 324 20.89 -22.05 9.14
CA PHE A 324 20.01 -20.89 9.17
C PHE A 324 18.58 -21.26 9.57
N SER A 325 18.03 -22.34 9.00
CA SER A 325 16.70 -22.86 9.35
C SER A 325 16.64 -23.28 10.81
N ARG A 326 17.68 -23.99 11.30
CA ARG A 326 17.80 -24.33 12.72
C ARG A 326 17.83 -23.08 13.58
N LEU A 327 18.64 -22.08 13.23
CA LEU A 327 18.70 -20.81 13.95
C LEU A 327 17.33 -20.12 14.04
N LYS A 328 16.60 -20.00 12.91
CA LYS A 328 15.24 -19.47 12.88
C LYS A 328 14.29 -20.25 13.78
N GLN A 329 14.34 -21.58 13.71
CA GLN A 329 13.49 -22.47 14.51
C GLN A 329 13.78 -22.30 16.01
N GLN A 330 15.05 -22.32 16.43
CA GLN A 330 15.43 -22.15 17.83
C GLN A 330 14.99 -20.79 18.37
N TRP A 331 15.10 -19.73 17.55
CA TRP A 331 14.57 -18.41 17.90
C TRP A 331 13.03 -18.44 18.02
N ALA A 332 12.33 -19.02 17.04
CA ALA A 332 10.87 -19.13 17.01
C ALA A 332 10.30 -20.03 18.11
N LEU A 333 11.10 -20.92 18.70
CA LEU A 333 10.75 -21.73 19.87
C LEU A 333 11.17 -21.08 21.20
N GLY A 334 11.93 -19.97 21.16
CA GLY A 334 12.46 -19.31 22.34
C GLY A 334 13.58 -20.09 23.04
N GLU A 335 14.20 -21.05 22.34
CA GLU A 335 15.33 -21.84 22.85
C GLU A 335 16.60 -21.01 23.01
N ILE A 336 16.73 -19.94 22.22
CA ILE A 336 17.86 -19.01 22.27
C ILE A 336 17.37 -17.60 22.55
N SER A 337 18.20 -16.82 23.25
CA SER A 337 17.91 -15.42 23.50
C SER A 337 18.03 -14.59 22.22
N ILE A 338 17.38 -13.44 22.16
CA ILE A 338 17.51 -12.50 21.04
C ILE A 338 18.96 -12.02 20.83
N ASN A 339 19.77 -11.93 21.88
CA ASN A 339 21.19 -11.57 21.76
C ASN A 339 21.97 -12.69 21.05
N GLU A 340 21.75 -13.93 21.48
CA GLU A 340 22.37 -15.10 20.88
C GLU A 340 21.93 -15.28 19.42
N ALA A 341 20.64 -15.06 19.13
CA ALA A 341 20.13 -15.08 17.76
C ALA A 341 20.82 -14.03 16.87
N ILE A 342 21.04 -12.82 17.38
CA ILE A 342 21.80 -11.77 16.68
C ILE A 342 23.25 -12.19 16.47
N ASP A 343 23.94 -12.64 17.51
CA ASP A 343 25.37 -13.01 17.44
C ASP A 343 25.60 -14.15 16.44
N ARG A 344 24.76 -15.19 16.49
CA ARG A 344 24.82 -16.31 15.55
C ARG A 344 24.46 -15.90 14.12
N SER A 345 23.48 -15.02 13.94
CA SER A 345 23.15 -14.49 12.60
C SER A 345 24.28 -13.63 12.03
N MET A 346 24.94 -12.83 12.87
CA MET A 346 26.10 -12.02 12.48
C MET A 346 27.30 -12.90 12.11
N GLN A 347 27.51 -14.02 12.81
CA GLN A 347 28.52 -15.02 12.44
C GLN A 347 28.18 -15.68 11.10
N ALA A 348 26.91 -16.08 10.90
CA ALA A 348 26.45 -16.61 9.62
C ALA A 348 26.66 -15.59 8.47
N ASN A 349 26.41 -14.30 8.71
CA ASN A 349 26.59 -13.24 7.70
C ASN A 349 28.06 -13.03 7.30
N LYS A 350 29.02 -13.40 8.14
CA LYS A 350 30.45 -13.41 7.76
C LYS A 350 30.77 -14.51 6.75
N ILE A 351 30.05 -15.63 6.82
CA ILE A 351 30.24 -16.80 5.95
C ILE A 351 29.41 -16.64 4.66
N PHE A 352 28.19 -16.13 4.80
CA PHE A 352 27.21 -15.93 3.73
C PHE A 352 26.87 -14.45 3.60
N PRO A 353 27.84 -13.60 3.22
CA PRO A 353 27.56 -12.19 3.00
C PRO A 353 26.54 -12.06 1.86
N HIS A 354 25.70 -11.03 1.93
CA HIS A 354 24.70 -10.73 0.89
C HIS A 354 23.58 -11.77 0.73
N HIS A 355 23.35 -12.68 1.68
CA HIS A 355 22.15 -13.52 1.67
C HIS A 355 20.95 -12.69 2.18
N SER A 356 20.03 -12.37 1.28
CA SER A 356 18.93 -11.43 1.50
C SER A 356 17.97 -11.87 2.61
N ASP A 357 17.66 -13.17 2.67
CA ASP A 357 16.86 -13.78 3.74
C ASP A 357 17.55 -13.70 5.12
N LEU A 358 18.86 -13.98 5.19
CA LEU A 358 19.65 -13.80 6.41
C LEU A 358 19.72 -12.34 6.85
N LEU A 359 20.01 -11.43 5.92
CA LEU A 359 20.08 -10.00 6.19
C LEU A 359 18.71 -9.46 6.67
N THR A 360 17.62 -9.95 6.10
CA THR A 360 16.24 -9.64 6.54
C THR A 360 15.96 -10.18 7.95
N PHE A 361 16.43 -11.40 8.26
CA PHE A 361 16.33 -11.97 9.61
C PHE A 361 17.10 -11.12 10.63
N ILE A 362 18.34 -10.75 10.31
CA ILE A 362 19.15 -9.84 11.15
C ILE A 362 18.45 -8.51 11.37
N GLY A 363 17.95 -7.89 10.30
CA GLY A 363 17.19 -6.64 10.38
C GLY A 363 15.98 -6.76 11.32
N SER A 364 15.25 -7.87 11.25
CA SER A 364 14.08 -8.12 12.09
C SER A 364 14.47 -8.24 13.58
N LEU A 365 15.53 -9.00 13.89
CA LEU A 365 16.06 -9.13 15.25
C LEU A 365 16.53 -7.78 15.81
N LEU A 366 17.20 -6.96 14.98
CA LEU A 366 17.67 -5.62 15.37
C LEU A 366 16.50 -4.66 15.65
N ILE A 367 15.42 -4.68 14.86
CA ILE A 367 14.20 -3.91 15.17
C ILE A 367 13.63 -4.36 16.52
N SER A 368 13.56 -5.67 16.78
CA SER A 368 13.07 -6.22 18.04
C SER A 368 13.93 -5.81 19.24
N LYS A 369 15.22 -5.50 19.01
CA LYS A 369 16.13 -4.86 19.98
C LYS A 369 16.07 -3.34 20.05
N SER A 370 15.14 -2.71 19.32
CA SER A 370 15.05 -1.25 19.19
C SER A 370 16.25 -0.58 18.51
N ASP A 371 17.07 -1.34 17.76
CA ASP A 371 18.19 -0.83 16.96
C ASP A 371 17.74 -0.56 15.51
N ALA A 372 16.86 0.43 15.36
CA ALA A 372 16.21 0.73 14.08
C ALA A 372 17.18 1.26 13.01
N SER A 373 18.30 1.87 13.40
CA SER A 373 19.28 2.39 12.44
C SER A 373 20.04 1.27 11.76
N ARG A 374 20.64 0.36 12.54
CA ARG A 374 21.32 -0.81 11.96
C ARG A 374 20.35 -1.73 11.24
N ALA A 375 19.14 -1.91 11.78
CA ALA A 375 18.12 -2.69 11.09
C ALA A 375 17.84 -2.14 9.67
N LEU A 376 17.74 -0.82 9.50
CA LEU A 376 17.50 -0.19 8.20
C LEU A 376 18.63 -0.49 7.20
N GLU A 377 19.88 -0.45 7.66
CA GLU A 377 21.05 -0.80 6.85
C GLU A 377 20.99 -2.26 6.39
N TYR A 378 20.59 -3.18 7.26
CA TYR A 378 20.44 -4.60 6.93
C TYR A 378 19.29 -4.87 5.95
N PHE A 379 18.12 -4.26 6.14
CA PHE A 379 17.04 -4.40 5.16
C PHE A 379 17.38 -3.77 3.81
N TRP A 380 18.10 -2.65 3.82
CA TRP A 380 18.58 -2.05 2.58
C TRP A 380 19.59 -2.96 1.86
N SER A 381 20.53 -3.53 2.60
CA SER A 381 21.49 -4.50 2.07
C SER A 381 20.78 -5.75 1.55
N ALA A 382 19.72 -6.22 2.23
CA ALA A 382 18.91 -7.35 1.78
C ALA A 382 18.19 -7.04 0.46
N HIS A 383 17.61 -5.83 0.34
CA HIS A 383 17.00 -5.36 -0.90
C HIS A 383 18.02 -5.27 -2.04
N GLN A 384 19.21 -4.72 -1.79
CA GLN A 384 20.27 -4.65 -2.80
C GLN A 384 20.75 -6.04 -3.24
N ALA A 385 20.81 -6.99 -2.31
CA ALA A 385 21.18 -8.37 -2.61
C ALA A 385 20.10 -9.11 -3.42
N CYS A 386 18.83 -8.85 -3.15
CA CYS A 386 17.71 -9.38 -3.92
C CYS A 386 16.51 -8.42 -3.87
N PRO A 387 16.26 -7.65 -4.93
CA PRO A 387 15.13 -6.73 -5.00
C PRO A 387 13.77 -7.42 -4.89
N TYR A 388 13.67 -8.72 -5.18
CA TYR A 388 12.42 -9.47 -5.07
C TYR A 388 12.12 -9.99 -3.66
N ASN A 389 12.98 -9.72 -2.68
CA ASN A 389 12.68 -10.07 -1.30
C ASN A 389 11.71 -9.04 -0.69
N ASN A 390 10.41 -9.27 -0.84
CA ASN A 390 9.37 -8.38 -0.30
C ASN A 390 9.47 -8.20 1.22
N ARG A 391 10.04 -9.15 1.96
CA ARG A 391 10.28 -9.00 3.40
C ARG A 391 11.30 -7.90 3.72
N ALA A 392 12.30 -7.70 2.88
CA ALA A 392 13.24 -6.60 3.02
C ALA A 392 12.53 -5.24 2.84
N HIS A 393 11.67 -5.11 1.82
CA HIS A 393 10.87 -3.90 1.59
C HIS A 393 9.97 -3.59 2.78
N ARG A 394 9.30 -4.62 3.31
CA ARG A 394 8.45 -4.48 4.48
C ARG A 394 9.25 -3.99 5.69
N GLY A 395 10.46 -4.48 5.90
CA GLY A 395 11.34 -4.01 6.97
C GLY A 395 11.70 -2.52 6.84
N ILE A 396 12.03 -2.06 5.63
CA ILE A 396 12.27 -0.63 5.35
C ILE A 396 11.02 0.19 5.67
N GLU A 397 9.87 -0.20 5.12
CA GLU A 397 8.57 0.47 5.34
C GLU A 397 8.28 0.62 6.83
N VAL A 398 8.39 -0.47 7.60
CA VAL A 398 8.12 -0.49 9.05
C VAL A 398 9.01 0.51 9.80
N ILE A 399 10.29 0.59 9.49
CA ILE A 399 11.21 1.53 10.17
C ILE A 399 10.85 2.97 9.84
N LEU A 400 10.62 3.29 8.56
CA LEU A 400 10.24 4.64 8.14
C LEU A 400 8.92 5.06 8.80
N LYS A 401 7.95 4.15 8.84
CA LYS A 401 6.64 4.37 9.46
C LYS A 401 6.75 4.61 10.97
N LYS A 402 7.58 3.83 11.67
CA LYS A 402 7.89 4.04 13.09
C LYS A 402 8.54 5.40 13.35
N ARG A 403 9.50 5.81 12.52
CA ARG A 403 10.12 7.15 12.62
C ARG A 403 9.08 8.24 12.43
N TYR A 404 8.17 8.04 11.48
CA TYR A 404 7.09 8.97 11.24
C TYR A 404 6.14 9.09 12.44
N TYR A 405 5.69 7.99 13.04
CA TYR A 405 4.77 8.10 14.20
C TYR A 405 5.32 8.99 15.31
N ARG A 406 6.63 8.96 15.53
CA ARG A 406 7.30 9.80 16.54
C ARG A 406 7.21 11.31 16.23
N THR A 407 6.89 11.71 15.00
CA THR A 407 6.67 13.11 14.64
C THR A 407 5.23 13.58 14.89
N PHE A 408 4.33 12.69 15.33
CA PHE A 408 2.99 13.09 15.73
C PHE A 408 3.02 13.98 16.97
N SER A 409 2.37 15.14 16.90
CA SER A 409 2.23 16.04 18.05
C SER A 409 1.52 15.38 19.24
N ASN A 410 0.68 14.38 18.98
CA ASN A 410 -0.01 13.59 20.00
C ASN A 410 0.59 12.19 20.20
N PHE A 411 1.85 11.95 19.78
CA PHE A 411 2.50 10.64 19.93
C PHE A 411 2.40 10.10 21.36
N GLN A 412 2.86 10.87 22.36
CA GLN A 412 2.85 10.43 23.76
C GLN A 412 1.42 10.24 24.29
N GLN A 413 0.51 11.16 23.98
CA GLN A 413 -0.89 11.04 24.36
C GLN A 413 -1.50 9.72 23.86
N ARG A 414 -1.17 9.29 22.64
CA ARG A 414 -1.65 8.00 22.09
C ARG A 414 -1.04 6.79 22.81
N ILE A 415 0.25 6.86 23.15
CA ILE A 415 0.91 5.82 23.95
C ILE A 415 0.21 5.68 25.30
N ASP A 416 -0.04 6.79 25.98
CA ASP A 416 -0.68 6.84 27.29
C ASP A 416 -2.12 6.35 27.21
N GLU A 417 -2.87 6.76 26.19
CA GLU A 417 -4.24 6.30 26.00
C GLU A 417 -4.33 4.78 25.82
N ALA A 418 -3.48 4.22 24.97
CA ALA A 418 -3.45 2.78 24.81
C ALA A 418 -3.06 2.05 26.10
N GLN A 419 -2.18 2.63 26.93
CA GLN A 419 -1.87 2.07 28.25
C GLN A 419 -3.10 2.13 29.17
N ARG A 420 -3.83 3.26 29.21
CA ARG A 420 -5.07 3.38 29.98
C ARG A 420 -6.11 2.34 29.59
N VAL A 421 -6.28 2.11 28.29
CA VAL A 421 -7.18 1.06 27.78
C VAL A 421 -6.74 -0.31 28.29
N VAL A 422 -5.44 -0.63 28.19
CA VAL A 422 -4.89 -1.92 28.65
C VAL A 422 -5.05 -2.11 30.16
N ASP A 423 -4.83 -1.06 30.96
CA ASP A 423 -4.95 -1.10 32.41
C ASP A 423 -6.41 -1.28 32.86
N ALA A 424 -7.37 -0.83 32.05
CA ALA A 424 -8.79 -0.99 32.29
C ALA A 424 -9.37 -2.34 31.82
N LEU A 425 -8.60 -3.15 31.09
CA LEU A 425 -9.08 -4.46 30.62
C LEU A 425 -9.34 -5.40 31.81
N PRO A 426 -10.37 -6.26 31.74
CA PRO A 426 -10.56 -7.31 32.72
C PRO A 426 -9.33 -8.24 32.74
N TYR A 427 -9.10 -8.87 33.89
CA TYR A 427 -8.12 -9.96 33.96
C TYR A 427 -8.59 -11.12 33.07
N VAL A 428 -7.66 -11.65 32.27
CA VAL A 428 -7.90 -12.76 31.33
C VAL A 428 -6.90 -13.86 31.65
N GLU A 429 -7.39 -15.01 32.10
CA GLU A 429 -6.53 -16.09 32.56
C GLU A 429 -5.73 -16.71 31.40
N ASN A 430 -6.39 -16.98 30.27
CA ASN A 430 -5.77 -17.73 29.17
C ASN A 430 -5.15 -16.84 28.09
N TYR A 431 -4.95 -15.54 28.35
CA TYR A 431 -4.39 -14.63 27.34
C TYR A 431 -3.04 -15.14 26.80
N SER A 432 -2.12 -15.52 27.67
CA SER A 432 -0.80 -16.04 27.26
C SER A 432 -0.85 -17.41 26.60
N LYS A 433 -1.92 -18.20 26.83
CA LYS A 433 -2.12 -19.51 26.19
C LYS A 433 -2.82 -19.39 24.84
N TYR A 434 -3.65 -18.36 24.67
CA TYR A 434 -4.30 -18.02 23.41
C TYR A 434 -3.29 -17.59 22.35
N ILE A 435 -2.25 -16.84 22.75
CA ILE A 435 -1.16 -16.40 21.88
C ILE A 435 -0.04 -17.45 21.86
N LEU A 436 0.12 -18.18 20.74
CA LEU A 436 1.04 -19.30 20.64
C LEU A 436 2.51 -18.93 20.95
N ASN A 437 2.94 -17.74 20.53
CA ASN A 437 4.30 -17.25 20.70
C ASN A 437 4.41 -16.09 21.70
N TRP A 438 3.52 -16.04 22.71
CA TRP A 438 3.48 -14.99 23.74
C TRP A 438 4.84 -14.65 24.35
N ASN A 439 5.63 -15.69 24.65
CA ASN A 439 6.90 -15.55 25.33
C ASN A 439 7.99 -14.85 24.49
N LEU A 440 7.86 -14.87 23.16
CA LEU A 440 8.78 -14.19 22.25
C LEU A 440 8.47 -12.70 22.08
N LEU A 441 7.24 -12.29 22.40
CA LEU A 441 6.84 -10.90 22.30
C LEU A 441 7.52 -10.06 23.37
N SER A 442 8.09 -8.92 22.97
CA SER A 442 8.61 -7.92 23.90
C SER A 442 7.48 -7.41 24.83
N PRO A 443 7.80 -6.86 26.01
CA PRO A 443 6.79 -6.25 26.88
C PRO A 443 5.93 -5.21 26.17
N LEU A 444 6.56 -4.37 25.33
CA LEU A 444 5.84 -3.39 24.53
C LEU A 444 4.90 -4.06 23.52
N ALA A 445 5.35 -5.11 22.82
CA ALA A 445 4.50 -5.85 21.87
C ALA A 445 3.30 -6.50 22.56
N ARG A 446 3.49 -7.06 23.77
CA ARG A 446 2.38 -7.62 24.58
C ARG A 446 1.37 -6.55 24.97
N THR A 447 1.82 -5.37 25.41
CA THR A 447 0.92 -4.24 25.69
C THR A 447 0.16 -3.80 24.45
N ARG A 448 0.82 -3.69 23.29
CA ARG A 448 0.18 -3.30 22.03
C ARG A 448 -0.79 -4.34 21.52
N LEU A 449 -0.50 -5.62 21.71
CA LEU A 449 -1.42 -6.71 21.39
C LEU A 449 -2.69 -6.62 22.23
N LYS A 450 -2.56 -6.42 23.54
CA LYS A 450 -3.71 -6.20 24.45
C LYS A 450 -4.56 -5.02 24.04
N TYR A 451 -3.95 -3.91 23.66
CA TYR A 451 -4.66 -2.75 23.13
C TYR A 451 -5.41 -3.10 21.83
N ALA A 452 -4.71 -3.72 20.88
CA ALA A 452 -5.25 -4.04 19.56
C ALA A 452 -6.41 -5.05 19.63
N SER A 453 -6.41 -5.95 20.61
CA SER A 453 -7.49 -6.92 20.85
C SER A 453 -8.42 -6.54 22.01
N SER A 454 -8.46 -5.27 22.43
CA SER A 454 -9.21 -4.82 23.61
C SER A 454 -10.70 -5.17 23.56
N PHE A 455 -11.32 -5.09 22.38
CA PHE A 455 -12.71 -5.53 22.13
C PHE A 455 -12.99 -6.97 22.60
N TYR A 456 -11.98 -7.83 22.51
CA TYR A 456 -12.10 -9.26 22.77
C TYR A 456 -11.75 -9.66 24.20
N ALA A 457 -11.36 -8.73 25.07
CA ALA A 457 -10.77 -9.08 26.36
C ALA A 457 -11.68 -10.00 27.20
N ARG A 458 -13.00 -9.83 27.14
CA ARG A 458 -13.98 -10.69 27.84
C ARG A 458 -14.20 -12.06 27.19
N HIS A 459 -13.76 -12.22 25.94
CA HIS A 459 -14.09 -13.35 25.07
C HIS A 459 -12.89 -14.26 24.80
N ILE A 460 -11.69 -13.88 25.20
CA ILE A 460 -10.45 -14.66 24.97
C ILE A 460 -10.53 -16.05 25.57
N ASP A 461 -11.09 -16.21 26.76
CA ASP A 461 -11.23 -17.54 27.38
C ASP A 461 -12.21 -18.43 26.60
N ALA A 462 -13.30 -17.86 26.08
CA ALA A 462 -14.26 -18.57 25.24
C ALA A 462 -13.63 -18.97 23.89
N MET A 463 -12.91 -18.06 23.23
CA MET A 463 -12.16 -18.35 22.01
C MET A 463 -11.10 -19.45 22.24
N TYR A 464 -10.34 -19.35 23.33
CA TYR A 464 -9.33 -20.35 23.70
C TYR A 464 -9.96 -21.74 23.92
N THR A 465 -11.09 -21.79 24.63
CA THR A 465 -11.87 -23.01 24.89
C THR A 465 -12.44 -23.62 23.62
N ALA A 466 -12.85 -22.78 22.66
CA ALA A 466 -13.28 -23.19 21.32
C ALA A 466 -12.12 -23.65 20.42
N GLY A 467 -10.88 -23.73 20.95
CA GLY A 467 -9.71 -24.19 20.21
C GLY A 467 -9.04 -23.10 19.35
N MET A 468 -9.51 -21.86 19.40
CA MET A 468 -8.93 -20.76 18.64
C MET A 468 -7.60 -20.32 19.24
N ARG A 469 -6.66 -19.90 18.39
CA ARG A 469 -5.33 -19.41 18.76
C ARG A 469 -4.94 -18.23 17.89
N LEU A 470 -3.98 -17.43 18.36
CA LEU A 470 -3.38 -16.35 17.60
C LEU A 470 -1.86 -16.50 17.55
N TYR A 471 -1.28 -16.29 16.37
CA TYR A 471 0.16 -16.25 16.15
C TYR A 471 0.56 -14.87 15.64
N VAL A 472 1.57 -14.24 16.26
CA VAL A 472 2.08 -12.93 15.85
C VAL A 472 3.37 -13.11 15.09
N LYS A 473 3.35 -12.98 13.77
CA LYS A 473 4.53 -13.17 12.92
C LYS A 473 5.40 -11.91 12.82
N ASP A 474 6.72 -12.12 12.75
CA ASP A 474 7.70 -11.06 12.54
C ASP A 474 7.96 -10.83 11.03
N ILE A 475 8.67 -9.76 10.66
CA ILE A 475 8.87 -9.32 9.27
C ILE A 475 9.52 -10.40 8.41
N HIS A 476 10.51 -11.11 8.95
CA HIS A 476 11.25 -12.13 8.22
C HIS A 476 10.44 -13.39 7.92
N GLN A 477 9.32 -13.61 8.62
CA GLN A 477 8.55 -14.84 8.49
C GLN A 477 7.60 -14.76 7.30
N TYR A 478 7.55 -15.81 6.49
CA TYR A 478 6.47 -15.99 5.53
C TYR A 478 5.18 -16.46 6.22
N LEU A 479 4.02 -16.23 5.61
CA LEU A 479 2.78 -16.79 6.16
C LEU A 479 2.85 -18.31 6.22
N SER A 480 3.44 -18.95 5.21
CA SER A 480 3.64 -20.41 5.18
C SER A 480 4.62 -20.95 6.23
N GLU A 481 5.38 -20.09 6.90
CA GLU A 481 6.23 -20.48 8.04
C GLU A 481 5.50 -20.39 9.38
N THR A 482 4.22 -20.01 9.37
CA THR A 482 3.38 -19.95 10.58
C THR A 482 2.55 -21.21 10.74
N PRO A 483 2.11 -21.54 11.97
CA PRO A 483 1.40 -22.80 12.23
C PRO A 483 0.14 -22.95 11.37
N LEU A 484 -0.06 -24.14 10.79
CA LEU A 484 -1.21 -24.54 9.97
C LEU A 484 -1.36 -23.78 8.64
N ASN A 485 -0.29 -23.17 8.14
CA ASN A 485 -0.28 -22.44 6.88
C ASN A 485 0.78 -22.96 5.89
N GLU A 486 1.44 -24.08 6.20
CA GLU A 486 2.57 -24.63 5.45
C GLU A 486 2.23 -24.85 3.97
N ASP A 487 0.99 -25.29 3.69
CA ASP A 487 0.50 -25.54 2.34
C ASP A 487 0.40 -24.26 1.49
N LEU A 488 0.34 -23.06 2.10
CA LEU A 488 0.25 -21.78 1.39
C LEU A 488 1.55 -21.35 0.72
N ARG A 489 2.65 -22.09 0.93
CA ARG A 489 3.96 -21.76 0.35
C ARG A 489 3.86 -21.61 -1.16
N ASP A 490 4.34 -20.47 -1.67
CA ASP A 490 4.35 -20.12 -3.08
C ASP A 490 2.97 -20.09 -3.76
N GLN A 491 1.89 -20.21 -3.00
CA GLN A 491 0.54 -20.09 -3.51
C GLN A 491 0.19 -18.62 -3.68
N ARG A 492 -0.48 -18.30 -4.79
CA ARG A 492 -1.05 -16.97 -5.02
C ARG A 492 -2.47 -16.93 -4.49
N ILE A 493 -2.88 -15.75 -4.03
CA ILE A 493 -4.28 -15.48 -3.73
C ILE A 493 -5.04 -15.56 -5.07
N GLN A 494 -5.98 -16.49 -5.17
CA GLN A 494 -6.77 -16.73 -6.38
C GLN A 494 -8.21 -17.10 -6.04
N GLY A 495 -9.11 -16.78 -6.98
CA GLY A 495 -10.50 -17.22 -6.96
C GLY A 495 -11.43 -16.34 -6.13
N GLY A 496 -12.73 -16.48 -6.42
CA GLY A 496 -13.79 -15.72 -5.78
C GLY A 496 -13.57 -14.21 -5.88
N ASP A 497 -13.79 -13.51 -4.77
CA ASP A 497 -13.69 -12.06 -4.72
C ASP A 497 -12.23 -11.52 -4.76
N TYR A 498 -11.21 -12.38 -4.75
CA TYR A 498 -9.79 -11.99 -4.79
C TYR A 498 -9.14 -12.18 -6.17
N GLU A 499 -9.95 -12.35 -7.21
CA GLU A 499 -9.47 -12.40 -8.59
C GLU A 499 -8.64 -11.13 -8.93
N GLY A 500 -7.46 -11.34 -9.50
CA GLY A 500 -6.52 -10.27 -9.87
C GLY A 500 -5.60 -9.75 -8.75
N ASP A 501 -5.79 -10.16 -7.48
CA ASP A 501 -4.89 -9.79 -6.38
C ASP A 501 -3.45 -10.29 -6.66
N ASN A 502 -3.33 -11.56 -7.05
CA ASN A 502 -2.10 -12.24 -7.48
C ASN A 502 -0.92 -12.23 -6.50
N ARG A 503 -1.01 -11.56 -5.34
CA ARG A 503 0.01 -11.62 -4.29
C ARG A 503 0.24 -13.06 -3.84
N LEU A 504 1.44 -13.34 -3.34
CA LEU A 504 1.71 -14.61 -2.67
C LEU A 504 1.04 -14.60 -1.29
N TRP A 505 0.45 -15.72 -0.88
CA TRP A 505 0.03 -15.91 0.50
C TRP A 505 1.17 -15.69 1.48
N ASP A 506 2.39 -16.05 1.08
CA ASP A 506 3.61 -15.76 1.83
C ASP A 506 3.76 -14.28 2.19
N ASP A 507 3.30 -13.34 1.34
CA ASP A 507 3.41 -11.90 1.58
C ASP A 507 2.24 -11.32 2.37
N VAL A 508 1.14 -12.07 2.50
CA VAL A 508 -0.04 -11.65 3.26
C VAL A 508 0.34 -11.42 4.73
N ARG A 509 -0.24 -10.36 5.29
CA ARG A 509 0.09 -9.87 6.63
C ARG A 509 -0.71 -10.54 7.74
N GLY A 510 -1.91 -11.01 7.43
CA GLY A 510 -2.72 -11.77 8.37
C GLY A 510 -3.64 -12.76 7.68
N SER A 511 -4.06 -13.76 8.43
CA SER A 511 -4.99 -14.78 7.97
C SER A 511 -5.93 -15.15 9.12
N GLY A 512 -7.22 -15.27 8.82
CA GLY A 512 -8.20 -15.82 9.74
C GLY A 512 -8.10 -17.34 9.83
N GLY A 513 -8.92 -17.93 10.70
CA GLY A 513 -9.02 -19.39 10.89
C GLY A 513 -8.77 -19.83 12.33
N ASN A 514 -8.66 -21.14 12.56
CA ASN A 514 -8.46 -21.70 13.90
C ASN A 514 -7.19 -21.15 14.57
N VAL A 515 -6.12 -20.99 13.79
CA VAL A 515 -4.95 -20.20 14.18
C VAL A 515 -4.95 -18.94 13.33
N ALA A 516 -5.41 -17.83 13.90
CA ALA A 516 -5.27 -16.54 13.26
C ALA A 516 -3.79 -16.13 13.26
N VAL A 517 -3.36 -15.45 12.20
CA VAL A 517 -1.99 -14.94 12.07
C VAL A 517 -2.05 -13.45 11.85
N VAL A 518 -1.16 -12.69 12.50
CA VAL A 518 -1.10 -11.23 12.39
C VAL A 518 0.34 -10.74 12.30
N ASP A 519 0.58 -9.72 11.48
CA ASP A 519 1.86 -9.03 11.38
C ASP A 519 2.14 -8.19 12.64
N LEU A 520 3.29 -8.44 13.27
CA LEU A 520 3.72 -7.75 14.48
C LEU A 520 3.66 -6.22 14.32
N TYR A 521 4.11 -5.68 13.19
CA TYR A 521 4.27 -4.23 13.06
C TYR A 521 3.03 -3.51 12.56
N GLU A 522 2.13 -4.20 11.87
CA GLU A 522 0.78 -3.69 11.64
C GLU A 522 0.00 -3.61 12.96
N MET A 523 0.07 -4.64 13.80
CA MET A 523 -0.48 -4.60 15.17
C MET A 523 0.08 -3.42 15.96
N MET A 524 1.39 -3.20 15.93
CA MET A 524 2.05 -2.11 16.66
C MET A 524 1.61 -0.72 16.18
N GLY A 525 1.19 -0.61 14.91
CA GLY A 525 0.69 0.64 14.32
C GLY A 525 -0.73 1.02 14.77
N SER A 526 -1.52 0.08 15.30
CA SER A 526 -2.93 0.31 15.65
C SER A 526 -3.15 1.50 16.60
N VAL A 527 -2.27 1.68 17.61
CA VAL A 527 -2.31 2.83 18.54
C VAL A 527 -2.19 4.20 17.85
N PHE A 528 -1.63 4.20 16.64
CA PHE A 528 -1.44 5.40 15.83
C PHE A 528 -2.49 5.57 14.72
N GLY A 529 -3.54 4.72 14.71
CA GLY A 529 -4.68 4.85 13.80
C GLY A 529 -4.52 4.10 12.50
N GLU A 530 -3.56 3.17 12.46
CA GLU A 530 -3.49 2.21 11.37
C GLU A 530 -4.61 1.19 11.47
N TYR A 531 -4.79 0.48 10.37
CA TYR A 531 -5.65 -0.68 10.31
C TYR A 531 -5.32 -1.67 11.43
N ASN A 532 -6.33 -2.04 12.22
CA ASN A 532 -6.17 -2.96 13.34
C ASN A 532 -6.36 -4.41 12.85
N LEU A 533 -5.29 -4.99 12.29
CA LEU A 533 -5.28 -6.35 11.77
C LEU A 533 -5.62 -7.39 12.85
N VAL A 534 -5.17 -7.19 14.09
CA VAL A 534 -5.53 -8.09 15.21
C VAL A 534 -7.03 -8.11 15.41
N ALA A 535 -7.65 -6.93 15.42
CA ALA A 535 -9.08 -6.85 15.58
C ALA A 535 -9.84 -7.47 14.42
N HIS A 536 -9.30 -7.41 13.20
CA HIS A 536 -9.90 -8.06 12.05
C HIS A 536 -9.85 -9.59 12.16
N GLU A 537 -8.67 -10.17 12.31
CA GLU A 537 -8.52 -11.63 12.25
C GLU A 537 -9.17 -12.34 13.45
N MET A 538 -9.15 -11.71 14.63
CA MET A 538 -9.89 -12.22 15.79
C MET A 538 -11.41 -12.07 15.61
N GLY A 539 -11.86 -11.16 14.75
CA GLY A 539 -13.28 -10.97 14.42
C GLY A 539 -13.85 -12.20 13.72
N HIS A 540 -13.08 -12.76 12.78
CA HIS A 540 -13.41 -14.04 12.13
C HIS A 540 -13.53 -15.17 13.15
N GLN A 541 -12.56 -15.28 14.07
CA GLN A 541 -12.57 -16.32 15.10
C GLN A 541 -13.75 -16.20 16.06
N LEU A 542 -14.05 -14.98 16.53
CA LEU A 542 -15.19 -14.73 17.40
C LEU A 542 -16.49 -15.10 16.68
N HIS A 543 -16.66 -14.62 15.44
CA HIS A 543 -17.83 -14.89 14.63
C HIS A 543 -18.03 -16.40 14.41
N ASP A 544 -16.99 -17.12 14.02
CA ASP A 544 -17.12 -18.51 13.59
C ASP A 544 -17.20 -19.47 14.76
N ALA A 545 -16.40 -19.28 15.80
CA ALA A 545 -16.23 -20.25 16.86
C ALA A 545 -17.04 -19.96 18.14
N VAL A 546 -17.46 -18.70 18.37
CA VAL A 546 -18.01 -18.31 19.68
C VAL A 546 -19.42 -17.74 19.60
N LEU A 547 -19.74 -16.91 18.59
CA LEU A 547 -21.07 -16.31 18.52
C LEU A 547 -22.17 -17.38 18.33
N PRO A 548 -23.32 -17.28 19.03
CA PRO A 548 -24.45 -18.17 18.83
C PRO A 548 -25.13 -17.92 17.47
N THR A 549 -25.81 -18.93 16.95
CA THR A 549 -26.47 -18.91 15.63
C THR A 549 -27.40 -17.72 15.45
N GLU A 550 -28.14 -17.34 16.49
CA GLU A 550 -29.08 -16.22 16.50
C GLU A 550 -28.36 -14.89 16.25
N LEU A 551 -27.19 -14.71 16.87
CA LEU A 551 -26.38 -13.50 16.73
C LEU A 551 -25.68 -13.44 15.36
N LYS A 552 -25.19 -14.57 14.85
CA LYS A 552 -24.68 -14.66 13.46
C LYS A 552 -25.78 -14.31 12.45
N SER A 553 -27.00 -14.84 12.66
CA SER A 553 -28.17 -14.53 11.84
C SER A 553 -28.54 -13.05 11.91
N CYS A 554 -28.46 -12.43 13.09
CA CYS A 554 -28.65 -11.00 13.28
C CYS A 554 -27.62 -10.17 12.49
N ILE A 555 -26.33 -10.49 12.61
CA ILE A 555 -25.24 -9.83 11.89
C ILE A 555 -25.45 -9.93 10.37
N ARG A 556 -25.84 -11.10 9.86
CA ARG A 556 -26.17 -11.28 8.45
C ARG A 556 -27.32 -10.39 8.00
N LYS A 557 -28.39 -10.26 8.80
CA LYS A 557 -29.51 -9.36 8.48
C LYS A 557 -29.06 -7.88 8.47
N LEU A 558 -28.24 -7.47 9.42
CA LEU A 558 -27.64 -6.13 9.47
C LEU A 558 -26.78 -5.86 8.23
N TYR A 559 -25.92 -6.80 7.86
CA TYR A 559 -25.11 -6.74 6.64
C TYR A 559 -25.98 -6.56 5.39
N LEU A 560 -27.00 -7.41 5.20
CA LEU A 560 -27.90 -7.33 4.05
C LEU A 560 -28.65 -5.99 3.99
N LYS A 561 -29.09 -5.47 5.15
CA LYS A 561 -29.72 -4.15 5.25
C LYS A 561 -28.74 -3.03 4.89
N ALA A 562 -27.53 -3.03 5.45
CA ALA A 562 -26.50 -2.04 5.16
C ALA A 562 -26.10 -2.06 3.68
N LYS A 563 -26.00 -3.25 3.07
CA LYS A 563 -25.73 -3.42 1.63
C LYS A 563 -26.87 -2.87 0.78
N ALA A 564 -28.12 -3.19 1.10
CA ALA A 564 -29.29 -2.69 0.37
C ALA A 564 -29.45 -1.17 0.45
N GLU A 565 -29.02 -0.57 1.56
CA GLU A 565 -29.07 0.88 1.81
C GLU A 565 -27.78 1.61 1.39
N ASN A 566 -26.82 0.90 0.78
CA ASN A 566 -25.51 1.43 0.36
C ASN A 566 -24.75 2.14 1.49
N ARG A 567 -24.82 1.58 2.71
CA ARG A 567 -24.16 2.10 3.92
C ARG A 567 -22.79 1.47 4.18
N ILE A 568 -22.35 0.53 3.33
CA ILE A 568 -21.06 -0.15 3.47
C ILE A 568 -19.95 0.70 2.82
N PRO A 569 -18.85 1.01 3.54
CA PRO A 569 -17.91 2.07 3.14
C PRO A 569 -16.97 1.68 2.00
N ASN A 570 -16.80 0.39 1.70
CA ASN A 570 -15.93 -0.08 0.63
C ASN A 570 -16.33 -1.49 0.16
N SER A 571 -15.80 -1.88 -0.99
CA SER A 571 -16.09 -3.17 -1.63
C SER A 571 -15.59 -4.37 -0.84
N TYR A 572 -14.50 -4.26 -0.06
CA TYR A 572 -13.96 -5.34 0.76
C TYR A 572 -14.94 -5.70 1.90
N THR A 573 -15.39 -4.71 2.66
CA THR A 573 -16.41 -4.87 3.70
C THR A 573 -17.76 -5.32 3.12
N ALA A 574 -18.03 -5.01 1.85
CA ALA A 574 -19.28 -5.37 1.19
C ALA A 574 -19.31 -6.82 0.66
N ARG A 575 -18.20 -7.56 0.74
CA ARG A 575 -18.07 -8.91 0.18
C ARG A 575 -19.06 -9.90 0.78
N ASN A 576 -18.97 -10.08 2.10
CA ASN A 576 -19.81 -11.01 2.85
C ASN A 576 -19.99 -10.51 4.30
N GLU A 577 -20.86 -11.19 5.06
CA GLU A 577 -21.16 -10.84 6.45
C GLU A 577 -19.97 -11.00 7.40
N LEU A 578 -19.02 -11.90 7.10
CA LEU A 578 -17.82 -12.14 7.91
C LEU A 578 -16.88 -10.93 7.83
N GLU A 579 -16.59 -10.49 6.62
CA GLU A 579 -15.79 -9.30 6.37
C GLU A 579 -16.46 -8.04 6.90
N TYR A 580 -17.78 -7.92 6.74
CA TYR A 580 -18.56 -6.85 7.36
C TYR A 580 -18.41 -6.82 8.87
N PHE A 581 -18.51 -7.98 9.53
CA PHE A 581 -18.34 -8.10 10.97
C PHE A 581 -16.91 -7.74 11.42
N ALA A 582 -15.91 -8.40 10.85
CA ALA A 582 -14.51 -8.23 11.21
C ALA A 582 -14.02 -6.79 10.94
N GLN A 583 -14.36 -6.20 9.79
CA GLN A 583 -14.06 -4.80 9.49
C GLN A 583 -14.80 -3.84 10.41
N GLY A 584 -16.05 -4.12 10.75
CA GLY A 584 -16.84 -3.36 11.71
C GLY A 584 -16.14 -3.16 13.05
N ILE A 585 -15.52 -4.23 13.58
CA ILE A 585 -14.76 -4.16 14.83
C ILE A 585 -13.52 -3.28 14.68
N THR A 586 -12.83 -3.32 13.52
CA THR A 586 -11.72 -2.41 13.26
C THR A 586 -12.16 -0.95 13.29
N TYR A 587 -13.34 -0.63 12.74
CA TYR A 587 -13.90 0.73 12.77
C TYR A 587 -14.31 1.12 14.18
N TYR A 588 -14.91 0.19 14.92
CA TYR A 588 -15.35 0.39 16.31
C TYR A 588 -14.19 0.72 17.26
N LEU A 589 -13.01 0.12 17.05
CA LEU A 589 -11.81 0.40 17.85
C LEU A 589 -11.02 1.64 17.38
N ASN A 590 -11.32 2.16 16.20
CA ASN A 590 -10.64 3.30 15.64
C ASN A 590 -11.26 4.61 16.16
N SER A 591 -10.61 5.25 17.14
CA SER A 591 -11.10 6.48 17.78
C SER A 591 -11.07 7.72 16.87
N ASP A 592 -11.92 8.70 17.20
CA ASP A 592 -12.03 9.93 16.43
C ASP A 592 -10.80 10.83 16.59
N GLY A 593 -10.41 11.51 15.51
CA GLY A 593 -9.19 12.31 15.47
C GLY A 593 -7.89 11.49 15.29
N LEU A 594 -8.00 10.16 15.16
CA LEU A 594 -7.03 9.42 14.38
C LEU A 594 -7.25 9.81 12.92
N TYR A 595 -6.22 10.32 12.25
CA TYR A 595 -6.20 10.28 10.78
C TYR A 595 -6.26 8.79 10.43
N SER A 596 -7.47 8.26 10.22
CA SER A 596 -7.68 6.88 9.86
C SER A 596 -7.21 6.72 8.43
N ARG A 597 -5.91 6.50 8.26
CA ARG A 597 -5.27 6.44 6.95
C ARG A 597 -5.87 5.38 6.03
N ARG A 598 -6.69 4.46 6.55
CA ARG A 598 -7.20 3.29 5.83
C ARG A 598 -8.68 2.93 6.07
N GLY A 599 -9.49 3.77 6.73
CA GLY A 599 -10.91 3.42 6.85
C GLY A 599 -11.76 4.26 7.81
N PRO A 600 -13.05 3.94 7.94
CA PRO A 600 -13.96 4.60 8.87
C PRO A 600 -13.52 4.60 10.35
N SER A 601 -14.04 5.57 11.11
CA SER A 601 -13.87 5.66 12.57
C SER A 601 -15.08 5.11 13.32
N LYS A 602 -14.97 5.05 14.65
CA LYS A 602 -16.06 4.70 15.56
C LYS A 602 -17.26 5.63 15.41
N GLU A 603 -17.04 6.94 15.28
CA GLU A 603 -18.14 7.91 15.07
C GLU A 603 -18.79 7.76 13.71
N TRP A 604 -18.01 7.47 12.66
CA TRP A 604 -18.59 7.13 11.36
C TRP A 604 -19.55 5.94 11.50
N LEU A 605 -19.16 4.91 12.25
CA LEU A 605 -20.00 3.72 12.46
C LEU A 605 -21.28 4.05 13.23
N LYS A 606 -21.21 4.90 14.27
CA LYS A 606 -22.40 5.36 15.00
C LYS A 606 -23.41 6.08 14.11
N ILE A 607 -22.92 6.90 13.18
CA ILE A 607 -23.77 7.73 12.32
C ILE A 607 -24.33 6.92 11.15
N ASN A 608 -23.46 6.15 10.47
CA ASN A 608 -23.79 5.49 9.21
C ASN A 608 -24.30 4.05 9.41
N ASP A 609 -23.97 3.42 10.54
CA ASP A 609 -24.47 2.08 10.86
C ASP A 609 -24.83 1.90 12.35
N PRO A 610 -25.80 2.69 12.87
CA PRO A 610 -26.10 2.75 14.31
C PRO A 610 -26.53 1.41 14.91
N LEU A 611 -27.29 0.59 14.17
CA LEU A 611 -27.73 -0.73 14.66
C LEU A 611 -26.54 -1.70 14.76
N PHE A 612 -25.62 -1.63 13.80
CA PHE A 612 -24.41 -2.44 13.87
C PHE A 612 -23.43 -1.92 14.93
N PHE A 613 -23.32 -0.60 15.11
CA PHE A 613 -22.61 -0.04 16.25
C PHE A 613 -23.18 -0.55 17.59
N GLN A 614 -24.51 -0.59 17.73
CA GLN A 614 -25.18 -1.08 18.92
C GLN A 614 -24.87 -2.55 19.19
N ILE A 615 -24.87 -3.42 18.16
CA ILE A 615 -24.53 -4.84 18.36
C ILE A 615 -23.07 -5.02 18.76
N LEU A 616 -22.12 -4.30 18.16
CA LEU A 616 -20.71 -4.37 18.54
C LEU A 616 -20.49 -3.88 19.98
N SER A 617 -21.11 -2.77 20.35
CA SER A 617 -21.08 -2.27 21.74
C SER A 617 -21.65 -3.29 22.73
N THR A 618 -22.73 -3.98 22.36
CA THR A 618 -23.31 -5.03 23.21
C THR A 618 -22.34 -6.21 23.34
N ILE A 619 -21.81 -6.71 22.23
CA ILE A 619 -20.84 -7.82 22.19
C ILE A 619 -19.61 -7.51 23.05
N GLU A 620 -19.03 -6.31 22.97
CA GLU A 620 -17.86 -5.92 23.77
C GLU A 620 -18.12 -5.99 25.29
N ASN A 621 -19.36 -5.72 25.72
CA ASN A 621 -19.70 -5.49 27.12
C ASN A 621 -20.35 -6.68 27.84
N VAL A 622 -20.85 -7.68 27.11
CA VAL A 622 -21.47 -8.87 27.70
C VAL A 622 -20.45 -10.01 27.85
N PRO A 623 -20.49 -10.78 28.96
CA PRO A 623 -19.68 -12.00 29.10
C PRO A 623 -20.35 -13.24 28.46
N ASP A 624 -21.67 -13.20 28.25
CA ASP A 624 -22.46 -14.28 27.64
C ASP A 624 -23.37 -13.69 26.54
N PHE A 625 -23.30 -14.28 25.35
CA PHE A 625 -24.06 -13.84 24.18
C PHE A 625 -25.55 -14.22 24.22
N ASN A 626 -25.97 -15.16 25.07
CA ASN A 626 -27.36 -15.61 25.15
C ASN A 626 -28.36 -14.48 25.49
N GLN A 627 -27.88 -13.36 26.03
CA GLN A 627 -28.68 -12.20 26.40
C GLN A 627 -28.50 -11.02 25.42
N THR A 628 -27.91 -11.23 24.24
CA THR A 628 -27.66 -10.15 23.27
C THR A 628 -28.84 -10.06 22.29
N PRO A 629 -29.81 -9.14 22.48
CA PRO A 629 -30.92 -9.00 21.55
C PRO A 629 -30.42 -8.48 20.20
N CYS A 630 -31.04 -8.97 19.12
CA CYS A 630 -30.85 -8.37 17.81
C CYS A 630 -31.55 -7.00 17.78
N PRO A 631 -30.90 -5.91 17.32
CA PRO A 631 -31.50 -4.58 17.28
C PRO A 631 -32.45 -4.37 16.08
N LEU A 632 -32.73 -5.42 15.31
CA LEU A 632 -33.65 -5.41 14.15
C LEU A 632 -35.07 -5.84 14.52
#